data_AF-A0A9X1YEE4-F1
#
_entry.id   AF-A0A9X1YEE4-F1
#
_cell.length_a   1.000
_cell.length_b   1.000
_cell.length_c   1.000
_cell.angle_alpha   90.00
_cell.angle_beta   90.00
_cell.angle_gamma   90.00
#
_symmetry.space_group_name_H-M   'P 1'
#
loop_
_entity.id
_entity.type
_entity.pdbx_description
1 polymer ?
#
loop_
_entity_poly.entity_id
_entity_poly.type
_entity_poly.pdbx_seq_one_letter_code
_entity_poly.pdbx_strand_id
1 'polypeptide(L)'
;MLAAFLGAWQLAVSGTGATQAMDPEYAALMGQTATTGASAMPGPARIGARLLELLSDPFYDRGPNDKGIGIQLGWSLLRVLAGFGLAVLVAVPLGFLIGTSPLFRRALDPFIQILKPISPLAWMPLALYTIKDSGQSAIFVIFICAVWPMLLNTTFGVA
;
A
#
# COMPACT_ATOMS: atom_id res chain seq x y z
N MET A 1 -25.56 -3.18 -16.98
CA MET A 1 -24.50 -2.17 -17.21
C MET A 1 -23.09 -2.75 -17.12
N LEU A 2 -22.72 -3.43 -16.03
CA LEU A 2 -21.36 -4.00 -15.86
C LEU A 2 -20.97 -5.07 -16.90
N ALA A 3 -21.85 -6.03 -17.19
CA ALA A 3 -21.58 -7.06 -18.20
C ALA A 3 -21.40 -6.47 -19.62
N ALA A 4 -22.15 -5.43 -19.97
CA ALA A 4 -22.02 -4.73 -21.25
C ALA A 4 -20.69 -3.98 -21.34
N PHE A 5 -20.24 -3.35 -20.26
CA PHE A 5 -18.94 -2.71 -20.16
C PHE A 5 -17.79 -3.73 -20.28
N LEU A 6 -17.86 -4.85 -19.57
CA LEU A 6 -16.85 -5.92 -19.66
C LEU A 6 -16.80 -6.54 -21.06
N GLY A 7 -17.96 -6.73 -21.70
CA GLY A 7 -18.04 -7.19 -23.09
C GLY A 7 -17.41 -6.20 -24.08
N ALA A 8 -17.74 -4.91 -23.96
CA ALA A 8 -17.14 -3.85 -24.78
C ALA A 8 -15.62 -3.75 -24.58
N TRP A 9 -15.13 -3.92 -23.34
CA TRP A 9 -13.70 -3.92 -23.02
C TRP A 9 -12.99 -5.15 -23.57
N GLN A 10 -13.57 -6.35 -23.40
CA GLN A 10 -13.03 -7.58 -23.99
C GLN A 10 -12.93 -7.46 -25.51
N LEU A 11 -13.97 -6.90 -26.16
CA LEU A 11 -13.98 -6.64 -27.61
C LEU A 11 -12.91 -5.64 -28.03
N ALA A 12 -12.78 -4.51 -27.30
CA ALA A 12 -11.78 -3.48 -27.56
C ALA A 12 -10.33 -3.98 -27.40
N VAL A 13 -10.10 -4.98 -26.55
CA VAL A 13 -8.79 -5.56 -26.27
C VAL A 13 -8.49 -6.80 -27.14
N SER A 14 -9.52 -7.45 -27.66
CA SER A 14 -9.39 -8.62 -28.55
C SER A 14 -8.98 -8.28 -29.98
N GLY A 15 -9.06 -7.01 -30.38
CA GLY A 15 -8.54 -6.51 -31.65
C GLY A 15 -7.03 -6.30 -31.58
N THR A 16 -6.27 -7.23 -32.13
CA THR A 16 -4.81 -7.23 -32.13
C THR A 16 -4.24 -6.49 -33.33
N GLY A 17 -3.23 -5.64 -33.09
CA GLY A 17 -2.46 -4.98 -34.13
C GLY A 17 -1.71 -5.98 -35.02
N ALA A 18 -1.34 -5.53 -36.22
CA ALA A 18 -0.64 -6.35 -37.21
C ALA A 18 0.65 -6.94 -36.63
N THR A 19 0.74 -8.27 -36.53
CA THR A 19 1.98 -8.98 -36.21
C THR A 19 2.93 -8.84 -37.38
N GLN A 20 4.07 -8.16 -37.17
CA GLN A 20 5.17 -8.18 -38.14
C GLN A 20 6.08 -9.36 -37.84
N ALA A 21 6.50 -10.08 -38.89
CA ALA A 21 7.55 -11.08 -38.76
C ALA A 21 8.86 -10.35 -38.41
N MET A 22 9.31 -10.50 -37.17
CA MET A 22 10.52 -9.88 -36.63
C MET A 22 11.51 -10.98 -36.26
N ASP A 23 12.81 -10.70 -36.38
CA ASP A 23 13.85 -11.62 -35.92
C ASP A 23 13.70 -11.94 -34.43
N PRO A 24 14.07 -13.15 -33.95
CA PRO A 24 13.79 -13.62 -32.59
C PRO A 24 14.37 -12.72 -31.49
N GLU A 25 15.54 -12.13 -31.73
CA GLU A 25 16.22 -11.23 -30.80
C GLU A 25 15.51 -9.87 -30.72
N TYR A 26 15.03 -9.35 -31.85
CA TYR A 26 14.26 -8.10 -31.91
C TYR A 26 12.84 -8.30 -31.33
N ALA A 27 12.22 -9.45 -31.59
CA ALA A 27 10.95 -9.85 -30.97
C ALA A 27 11.03 -9.89 -29.44
N ALA A 28 12.16 -10.31 -28.85
CA ALA A 28 12.33 -10.34 -27.40
C ALA A 28 12.42 -8.93 -26.77
N LEU A 29 12.91 -7.94 -27.53
CA LEU A 29 13.00 -6.54 -27.11
C LEU A 29 11.70 -5.77 -27.32
N MET A 30 10.85 -6.26 -28.24
CA MET A 30 9.57 -5.65 -28.56
C MET A 30 8.48 -6.21 -27.63
N GLY A 31 7.68 -5.33 -27.04
CA GLY A 31 6.61 -5.72 -26.11
C GLY A 31 5.58 -6.70 -26.73
N GLN A 32 4.80 -7.38 -25.88
CA GLN A 32 3.85 -8.44 -26.31
C GLN A 32 2.88 -8.04 -27.44
N THR A 33 2.61 -6.74 -27.58
CA THR A 33 1.82 -6.16 -28.68
C THR A 33 2.45 -6.35 -30.06
N ALA A 34 3.77 -6.28 -30.16
CA ALA A 34 4.50 -6.40 -31.44
C ALA A 34 4.70 -7.86 -31.86
N THR A 35 4.84 -8.77 -30.89
CA THR A 35 5.15 -10.19 -31.14
C THR A 35 3.92 -11.08 -31.27
N THR A 36 2.87 -10.79 -30.50
CA THR A 36 1.70 -11.66 -30.40
C THR A 36 0.43 -10.98 -30.92
N GLY A 37 0.53 -9.72 -31.35
CA GLY A 37 -0.59 -8.84 -31.68
C GLY A 37 -1.44 -8.45 -30.47
N ALA A 38 -1.36 -9.20 -29.37
CA ALA A 38 -2.13 -9.05 -28.14
C ALA A 38 -2.01 -7.63 -27.57
N SER A 39 -3.14 -6.97 -27.35
CA SER A 39 -3.17 -5.65 -26.72
C SER A 39 -2.36 -5.67 -25.40
N ALA A 40 -1.60 -4.60 -25.17
CA ALA A 40 -0.76 -4.43 -23.97
C ALA A 40 -1.58 -4.52 -22.67
N MET A 41 -2.88 -4.25 -22.74
CA MET A 41 -3.80 -4.39 -21.62
C MET A 41 -4.45 -5.78 -21.67
N PRO A 42 -4.36 -6.62 -20.62
CA PRO A 42 -5.04 -7.91 -20.60
C PRO A 42 -6.56 -7.74 -20.55
N GLY A 43 -7.29 -8.60 -21.25
CA GLY A 43 -8.75 -8.60 -21.24
C GLY A 43 -9.33 -9.02 -19.88
N PRO A 44 -10.56 -8.60 -19.55
CA PRO A 44 -11.21 -8.90 -18.26
C PRO A 44 -11.28 -10.40 -17.96
N ALA A 45 -11.47 -11.26 -18.97
CA ALA A 45 -11.51 -12.70 -18.78
C ALA A 45 -10.15 -13.28 -18.34
N ARG A 46 -9.05 -12.75 -18.87
CA ARG A 46 -7.68 -13.16 -18.47
C ARG A 46 -7.36 -12.67 -17.07
N ILE A 47 -7.79 -11.46 -16.71
CA ILE A 47 -7.66 -10.94 -15.35
C ILE A 47 -8.45 -11.83 -14.39
N GLY A 48 -9.68 -12.21 -14.74
CA GLY A 48 -10.50 -13.13 -13.95
C GLY A 48 -9.85 -14.51 -13.77
N ALA A 49 -9.30 -15.09 -14.84
CA ALA A 49 -8.57 -16.36 -14.75
C ALA A 49 -7.33 -16.27 -13.84
N ARG A 50 -6.56 -15.17 -13.94
CA ARG A 50 -5.44 -14.93 -13.03
C ARG A 50 -5.89 -14.69 -11.59
N LEU A 51 -6.99 -13.98 -11.38
CA LEU A 51 -7.54 -13.78 -10.04
C LEU A 51 -7.89 -15.12 -9.39
N LEU A 52 -8.54 -16.02 -10.14
CA LEU A 52 -8.85 -17.38 -9.67
C LEU A 52 -7.59 -18.19 -9.39
N GLU A 53 -6.57 -18.09 -10.24
CA GLU A 53 -5.27 -18.75 -10.03
C GLU A 53 -4.58 -18.25 -8.76
N LEU A 54 -4.47 -16.93 -8.56
CA LEU A 54 -3.89 -16.34 -7.35
C LEU A 54 -4.70 -16.65 -6.08
N LEU A 55 -6.02 -16.77 -6.19
CA LEU A 55 -6.89 -17.17 -5.07
C LEU A 55 -6.84 -18.68 -4.79
N SER A 56 -6.52 -19.51 -5.79
CA SER A 56 -6.46 -20.97 -5.64
C SER A 56 -5.23 -21.44 -4.86
N ASP A 57 -4.12 -20.69 -4.93
CA ASP A 57 -2.90 -20.94 -4.17
C ASP A 57 -2.42 -19.65 -3.48
N PRO A 58 -3.09 -19.21 -2.40
CA PRO A 58 -2.83 -17.91 -1.80
C PRO A 58 -1.51 -17.86 -1.00
N PHE A 59 -0.89 -18.99 -0.69
CA PHE A 59 0.29 -19.08 0.19
C PHE A 59 1.54 -19.66 -0.51
N TYR A 60 1.63 -19.61 -1.84
CA TYR A 60 2.84 -20.07 -2.52
C TYR A 60 4.05 -19.17 -2.26
N ASP A 61 5.24 -19.77 -2.33
CA ASP A 61 6.52 -19.05 -2.35
C ASP A 61 7.34 -19.51 -3.54
N ARG A 62 7.37 -18.70 -4.61
CA ARG A 62 8.09 -18.98 -5.87
C ARG A 62 9.35 -18.13 -6.01
N GLY A 63 9.83 -17.53 -4.91
CA GLY A 63 11.09 -16.81 -4.88
C GLY A 63 11.05 -15.50 -4.09
N PRO A 64 12.03 -14.60 -4.32
CA PRO A 64 12.13 -13.35 -3.56
C PRO A 64 10.94 -12.40 -3.76
N ASN A 65 10.46 -12.25 -5.00
CA ASN A 65 9.41 -11.30 -5.37
C ASN A 65 8.06 -11.94 -5.74
N ASP A 66 8.03 -13.26 -6.00
CA ASP A 66 6.83 -13.97 -6.39
C ASP A 66 6.29 -14.77 -5.21
N LYS A 67 5.44 -14.12 -4.40
CA LYS A 67 4.79 -14.71 -3.23
C LYS A 67 3.29 -14.62 -3.36
N GLY A 68 2.59 -15.63 -2.88
CA GLY A 68 1.14 -15.65 -2.81
C GLY A 68 0.57 -14.47 -2.02
N ILE A 69 -0.64 -14.06 -2.39
CA ILE A 69 -1.32 -12.90 -1.80
C ILE A 69 -1.42 -13.03 -0.27
N GLY A 70 -1.66 -14.23 0.25
CA GLY A 70 -1.76 -14.49 1.69
C GLY A 70 -0.47 -14.16 2.44
N ILE A 71 0.70 -14.50 1.89
CA ILE A 71 1.99 -14.15 2.50
C ILE A 71 2.22 -12.63 2.46
N GLN A 72 1.93 -12.00 1.32
CA GLN A 72 2.07 -10.54 1.17
C GLN A 72 1.15 -9.77 2.13
N LEU A 73 -0.10 -10.24 2.28
CA LEU A 73 -1.05 -9.72 3.25
C LEU A 73 -0.54 -9.89 4.68
N GLY A 74 0.01 -11.06 5.02
CA GLY A 74 0.62 -11.31 6.33
C GLY A 74 1.73 -10.32 6.66
N TRP A 75 2.66 -10.08 5.72
CA TRP A 75 3.73 -9.10 5.90
C TRP A 75 3.20 -7.66 6.05
N SER A 76 2.18 -7.30 5.27
CA SER A 76 1.54 -5.98 5.39
C SER A 76 0.88 -5.81 6.76
N LEU A 77 0.13 -6.82 7.19
CA LEU A 77 -0.55 -6.81 8.48
C LEU A 77 0.44 -6.74 9.64
N LEU A 78 1.54 -7.50 9.58
CA LEU A 78 2.59 -7.45 10.60
C LEU A 78 3.17 -6.04 10.74
N ARG A 79 3.46 -5.35 9.62
CA ARG A 79 3.95 -3.96 9.66
C ARG A 79 2.94 -3.00 10.26
N VAL A 80 1.66 -3.15 9.91
CA VAL A 80 0.57 -2.35 10.48
C VAL A 80 0.45 -2.58 11.98
N LEU A 81 0.42 -3.84 12.42
CA LEU A 81 0.32 -4.19 13.84
C LEU A 81 1.53 -3.70 14.63
N ALA A 82 2.74 -3.81 14.09
CA ALA A 82 3.96 -3.32 14.74
C ALA A 82 3.94 -1.79 14.88
N GLY A 83 3.69 -1.06 13.79
CA GLY A 83 3.67 0.41 13.82
C GLY A 83 2.52 0.97 14.66
N PHE A 84 1.33 0.39 14.54
CA PHE A 84 0.18 0.75 15.34
C PHE A 84 0.37 0.39 16.82
N GLY A 85 0.91 -0.78 17.13
CA GLY A 85 1.20 -1.20 18.50
C GLY A 85 2.17 -0.24 19.21
N LEU A 86 3.25 0.17 18.51
CA LEU A 86 4.15 1.21 19.01
C LEU A 86 3.43 2.54 19.23
N ALA A 87 2.51 2.92 18.33
CA ALA A 87 1.75 4.15 18.48
C ALA A 87 0.83 4.08 19.71
N VAL A 88 0.16 2.96 19.97
CA VAL A 88 -0.67 2.73 21.17
C VAL A 88 0.15 2.91 22.44
N LEU A 89 1.33 2.28 22.51
CA LEU A 89 2.20 2.33 23.69
C LEU A 89 2.68 3.75 24.03
N VAL A 90 2.77 4.64 23.05
CA VAL A 90 3.25 6.02 23.23
C VAL A 90 2.09 7.02 23.34
N ALA A 91 1.15 6.96 22.42
CA ALA A 91 0.04 7.91 22.29
C ALA A 91 -0.96 7.81 23.43
N VAL A 92 -1.25 6.61 23.93
CA VAL A 92 -2.25 6.42 24.99
C VAL A 92 -1.75 6.99 26.32
N PRO A 93 -0.54 6.66 26.83
CA PRO A 93 -0.03 7.25 28.06
C PRO A 93 0.13 8.77 27.97
N LEU A 94 0.68 9.27 26.85
CA LEU A 94 0.81 10.71 26.64
C LEU A 94 -0.56 11.40 26.55
N GLY A 95 -1.51 10.81 25.84
CA GLY A 95 -2.87 11.32 25.71
C GLY A 95 -3.58 11.42 27.07
N PHE A 96 -3.42 10.41 27.92
CA PHE A 96 -3.93 10.44 29.30
C PHE A 96 -3.29 11.57 30.14
N LEU A 97 -1.97 11.72 30.08
CA LEU A 97 -1.26 12.79 30.81
C LEU A 97 -1.69 14.19 30.37
N ILE A 98 -1.88 14.40 29.07
CA ILE A 98 -2.32 15.68 28.52
C ILE A 98 -3.80 15.94 28.83
N GLY A 99 -4.64 14.90 28.85
CA GLY A 99 -6.07 15.02 29.13
C GLY A 99 -6.35 15.36 30.59
N THR A 100 -5.59 14.75 31.51
CA THR A 100 -5.76 14.94 32.96
C THR A 100 -5.09 16.21 33.50
N SER A 101 -4.02 16.71 32.86
CA SER A 101 -3.25 17.84 33.38
C SER A 101 -3.31 19.09 32.48
N PRO A 102 -3.83 20.23 33.00
CA PRO A 102 -3.87 21.48 32.25
C PRO A 102 -2.47 22.07 31.96
N LEU A 103 -1.44 21.68 32.72
CA LEU A 103 -0.05 22.07 32.47
C LEU A 103 0.51 21.38 31.22
N PHE A 104 0.35 20.06 31.12
CA PHE A 104 0.81 19.29 29.96
C PHE A 104 0.07 19.70 28.69
N ARG A 105 -1.23 20.00 28.81
CA ARG A 105 -2.00 20.53 27.68
C ARG A 105 -1.42 21.84 27.17
N ARG A 106 -1.17 22.84 28.03
CA ARG A 106 -0.58 24.12 27.60
C ARG A 106 0.82 23.98 27.00
N ALA A 107 1.62 23.03 27.48
CA ALA A 107 2.97 22.80 26.96
C ALA A 107 2.97 22.11 25.59
N LEU A 108 2.07 21.14 25.36
CA LEU A 108 2.05 20.31 24.15
C LEU A 108 1.10 20.80 23.05
N ASP A 109 0.13 21.65 23.39
CA ASP A 109 -0.80 22.27 22.43
C ASP A 109 -0.11 22.94 21.21
N PRO A 110 0.96 23.75 21.34
CA PRO A 110 1.62 24.33 20.17
C PRO A 110 2.23 23.27 19.24
N PHE A 111 2.80 22.20 19.79
CA PHE A 111 3.37 21.11 19.00
C PHE A 111 2.26 20.33 18.27
N ILE A 112 1.17 20.04 18.97
CA ILE A 112 0.01 19.34 18.41
C ILE A 112 -0.58 20.15 17.25
N GLN A 113 -0.73 21.46 17.40
CA GLN A 113 -1.28 22.32 16.34
C GLN A 113 -0.41 22.37 15.09
N ILE A 114 0.92 22.35 15.24
CA ILE A 114 1.87 22.34 14.12
C ILE A 114 1.92 20.98 13.43
N LEU A 115 1.86 19.89 14.21
CA LEU A 115 2.01 18.52 13.69
C LEU A 115 0.71 17.99 13.08
N LYS A 116 -0.45 18.50 13.52
CA LYS A 116 -1.79 18.13 13.01
C LYS A 116 -1.95 18.25 11.47
N PRO A 117 -1.52 19.32 10.79
CA PRO A 117 -1.64 19.45 9.33
C PRO A 117 -0.58 18.70 8.52
N ILE A 118 0.43 18.09 9.16
CA ILE A 118 1.51 17.45 8.42
C ILE A 118 1.00 16.13 7.81
N SER A 119 0.98 16.08 6.49
CA SER A 119 0.56 14.90 5.76
C SER A 119 1.48 13.70 6.07
N PRO A 120 0.91 12.52 6.36
CA PRO A 120 1.59 11.22 6.36
C PRO A 120 2.64 11.02 5.26
N LEU A 121 2.33 11.48 4.04
CA LEU A 121 3.17 11.26 2.86
C LEU A 121 4.53 11.98 2.93
N ALA A 122 4.62 13.08 3.68
CA ALA A 122 5.87 13.83 3.86
C ALA A 122 6.93 13.03 4.62
N TRP A 123 6.52 12.07 5.46
CA TRP A 123 7.42 11.27 6.28
C TRP A 123 8.06 10.11 5.53
N MET A 124 7.46 9.65 4.42
CA MET A 124 7.92 8.47 3.70
C MET A 124 9.34 8.64 3.11
N PRO A 125 9.68 9.73 2.40
CA PRO A 125 11.03 9.93 1.87
C PRO A 125 12.08 10.06 2.98
N LEU A 126 11.73 10.74 4.08
CA LEU A 126 12.62 10.91 5.23
C LEU A 126 12.92 9.58 5.92
N ALA A 127 11.90 8.75 6.11
CA ALA A 127 12.03 7.43 6.70
C ALA A 127 12.92 6.52 5.86
N LEU A 128 12.75 6.53 4.53
CA LEU A 128 13.57 5.74 3.61
C LEU A 128 15.03 6.21 3.59
N TYR A 129 15.26 7.53 3.56
CA TYR A 129 16.60 8.09 3.59
C TYR A 129 17.37 7.72 4.87
N THR A 130 16.68 7.73 6.01
CA THR A 130 17.30 7.53 7.32
C THR A 130 17.52 6.05 7.63
N ILE A 131 16.51 5.21 7.41
CA ILE A 131 16.50 3.80 7.84
C ILE A 131 17.10 2.89 6.75
N LYS A 132 17.00 3.29 5.47
CA LYS A 132 17.47 2.53 4.30
C LYS A 132 16.91 1.11 4.16
N ASP A 133 15.87 0.77 4.92
CA ASP A 133 15.13 -0.48 4.85
C ASP A 133 13.63 -0.20 4.64
N SER A 134 13.06 -0.73 3.56
CA SER A 134 11.68 -0.43 3.17
C SER A 134 10.64 -0.96 4.17
N GLY A 135 10.92 -2.07 4.84
CA GLY A 135 10.03 -2.67 5.83
C GLY A 135 9.95 -1.83 7.11
N GLN A 136 11.10 -1.46 7.65
CA GLN A 136 11.20 -0.62 8.85
C GLN A 136 10.74 0.82 8.58
N SER A 137 11.04 1.39 7.41
CA SER A 137 10.51 2.70 7.03
C SER A 137 8.98 2.70 6.98
N ALA A 138 8.35 1.63 6.47
CA ALA A 138 6.90 1.53 6.48
C ALA A 138 6.33 1.48 7.90
N ILE A 139 6.95 0.73 8.82
CA ILE A 139 6.55 0.68 10.25
C ILE A 139 6.65 2.06 10.89
N PHE A 140 7.74 2.79 10.66
CA PHE A 140 7.93 4.15 11.18
C PHE A 140 6.87 5.12 10.65
N VAL A 141 6.57 5.07 9.35
CA VAL A 141 5.52 5.91 8.75
C VAL A 141 4.17 5.59 9.39
N ILE A 142 3.80 4.31 9.53
CA ILE A 142 2.55 3.90 10.19
C ILE A 142 2.49 4.43 11.62
N PHE A 143 3.59 4.32 12.37
CA PHE A 143 3.70 4.85 13.73
C PHE A 143 3.42 6.36 13.79
N ILE A 144 4.13 7.17 13.00
CA ILE A 144 3.95 8.64 13.00
C ILE A 144 2.55 9.04 12.54
N CYS A 145 1.96 8.31 11.59
CA CYS A 145 0.61 8.59 11.12
C CYS A 145 -0.47 8.26 12.15
N ALA A 146 -0.25 7.21 12.95
CA ALA A 146 -1.20 6.77 13.96
C ALA A 146 -1.07 7.54 15.29
N VAL A 147 0.14 7.97 15.67
CA VAL A 147 0.40 8.54 17.01
C VAL A 147 -0.42 9.80 17.28
N TRP A 148 -0.50 10.73 16.32
CA TRP A 148 -1.20 12.01 16.49
C TRP A 148 -2.72 11.90 16.62
N PRO A 149 -3.45 11.28 15.67
CA PRO A 149 -4.89 11.13 15.81
C PRO A 149 -5.26 10.30 17.05
N MET A 150 -4.45 9.30 17.41
CA MET A 150 -4.68 8.49 18.61
C MET A 150 -4.46 9.26 19.90
N LEU A 151 -3.39 10.07 19.97
CA LEU A 151 -3.10 10.92 21.12
C LEU A 151 -4.23 11.93 21.33
N LEU A 152 -4.70 12.56 20.23
CA LEU A 152 -5.83 13.48 20.23
C LEU A 152 -7.11 12.79 20.71
N ASN A 153 -7.44 11.63 20.16
CA ASN A 153 -8.64 10.89 20.57
C ASN A 153 -8.59 10.49 22.05
N THR A 154 -7.41 10.13 22.57
CA THR A 154 -7.23 9.77 23.97
C THR A 154 -7.35 10.99 24.88
N THR A 155 -6.77 12.13 24.49
CA THR A 155 -6.92 13.39 25.23
C THR A 155 -8.37 13.82 25.33
N PHE A 156 -9.11 13.78 24.22
CA PHE A 156 -10.54 14.11 24.20
C PHE A 156 -11.42 13.11 24.95
N GLY A 157 -11.03 11.83 25.00
CA GLY A 157 -11.78 10.81 25.73
C GLY A 157 -11.62 10.90 27.26
N VAL A 158 -10.56 11.54 27.74
CA VAL A 158 -10.22 11.63 29.18
C VAL A 158 -10.56 13.00 29.78
N ALA A 159 -10.48 14.09 29.00
CA ALA A 159 -10.78 15.45 29.44
C ALA A 159 -12.29 15.73 29.53
#